data_AF-A0A511QJ54-F1
#
_entry.id   AF-A0A511QJ54-F1
#
_cell.length_a   1.000
_cell.length_b   1.000
_cell.length_c   1.000
_cell.angle_alpha   90.00
_cell.angle_beta   90.00
_cell.angle_gamma   90.00
#
_symmetry.space_group_name_H-M   'P 1'
#
loop_
_entity.id
_entity.type
_entity.pdbx_description
1 polymer ?
#
loop_
_entity_poly.entity_id
_entity_poly.type
_entity_poly.pdbx_seq_one_letter_code
_entity_poly.pdbx_strand_id
1 'polypeptide(L)' 'MSSSFEQEQSEVGVQFKISSDANAVITRSAKEAIRSKKAEAKLRLEDHCKRFPDWKP' A
#
# COMPACT_ATOMS: atom_id res chain seq x y z
N MET A 1 -3.34 5.40 -37.13
CA MET A 1 -2.88 6.12 -35.93
C MET A 1 -3.71 5.63 -34.76
N SER A 2 -3.22 4.60 -34.06
CA SER A 2 -3.95 4.00 -32.94
C SER A 2 -3.82 4.93 -31.73
N SER A 3 -4.94 5.51 -31.32
CA SER A 3 -5.04 6.28 -30.09
C SER A 3 -4.94 5.29 -28.92
N SER A 4 -3.76 5.24 -28.30
CA SER A 4 -3.58 4.57 -27.01
C SER A 4 -4.36 5.35 -25.96
N PHE A 5 -5.46 4.77 -25.48
CA PHE A 5 -6.16 5.24 -24.29
C PHE A 5 -5.22 5.06 -23.10
N GLU A 6 -4.46 6.09 -22.76
CA GLU A 6 -3.91 6.20 -21.41
C GLU A 6 -5.09 6.44 -20.48
N GLN A 7 -5.61 5.38 -19.86
CA GLN A 7 -6.51 5.54 -18.72
C GLN A 7 -5.73 6.26 -17.63
N GLU A 8 -6.03 7.54 -17.39
CA GLU A 8 -5.69 8.21 -16.14
C GLU A 8 -6.27 7.35 -15.01
N GLN A 9 -5.43 6.51 -14.40
CA GLN A 9 -5.82 5.79 -13.20
C GLN A 9 -5.98 6.83 -12.10
N SER A 10 -7.22 7.23 -11.84
CA SER A 10 -7.55 8.11 -10.73
C SER A 10 -7.09 7.45 -9.43
N GLU A 11 -6.35 8.18 -8.58
CA GLU A 11 -5.97 7.67 -7.26
C GLU A 11 -7.22 7.27 -6.45
N VAL A 12 -7.24 6.05 -5.94
CA VAL A 12 -8.34 5.54 -5.10
C VAL A 12 -7.88 5.46 -3.64
N GLY A 13 -8.64 6.08 -2.74
CA GLY A 13 -8.43 5.94 -1.30
C GLY A 13 -9.01 4.62 -0.77
N VAL A 14 -8.22 3.87 0.00
CA VAL A 14 -8.66 2.61 0.62
C VAL A 14 -8.57 2.72 2.15
N GLN A 15 -9.59 2.26 2.87
CA GLN A 15 -9.61 2.18 4.33
C GLN A 15 -9.99 0.77 4.78
N PHE A 16 -9.21 0.20 5.70
CA PHE A 16 -9.43 -1.13 6.25
C PHE A 16 -8.94 -1.21 7.70
N LYS A 17 -9.45 -2.20 8.44
CA LYS A 17 -8.91 -2.61 9.74
C LYS A 17 -7.98 -3.80 9.53
N ILE A 18 -6.90 -3.86 10.29
CA ILE A 18 -5.92 -4.96 10.28
C ILE A 18 -5.83 -5.61 11.66
N SER A 19 -5.21 -6.78 11.74
CA SER A 19 -4.93 -7.44 13.01
C SER A 19 -4.07 -6.58 13.94
N SER A 20 -4.14 -6.86 15.25
CA SER A 20 -3.28 -6.24 16.27
C SER A 20 -1.80 -6.36 15.94
N ASP A 21 -1.40 -7.51 15.43
CA ASP A 21 0.00 -7.86 15.18
C ASP A 21 0.54 -7.06 13.99
N ALA A 22 -0.21 -7.02 12.88
CA ALA A 22 0.15 -6.17 11.73
C ALA A 22 0.19 -4.70 12.13
N ASN A 23 -0.74 -4.24 12.96
CA ASN A 23 -0.78 -2.88 13.47
C ASN A 23 0.46 -2.53 14.33
N ALA A 24 0.91 -3.45 15.17
CA ALA A 24 2.13 -3.30 15.97
C ALA A 24 3.37 -3.20 15.08
N VAL A 25 3.49 -4.07 14.07
CA VAL A 25 4.59 -4.06 13.10
C VAL A 25 4.67 -2.72 12.35
N ILE A 26 3.56 -2.26 11.76
CA ILE A 26 3.54 -0.98 11.03
C ILE A 26 3.89 0.18 11.96
N THR A 27 3.42 0.16 13.21
CA THR A 27 3.71 1.22 14.19
C THR A 27 5.19 1.28 14.53
N ARG A 28 5.84 0.13 14.75
CA ARG A 28 7.28 0.07 15.03
C ARG A 28 8.09 0.59 13.83
N SER A 29 7.81 0.07 12.63
CA SER A 29 8.56 0.46 11.44
C SER A 29 8.35 1.92 11.03
N ALA A 30 7.15 2.46 11.23
CA ALA A 30 6.89 3.88 11.02
C ALA A 30 7.76 4.78 11.93
N LYS A 31 7.98 4.38 13.19
CA LYS A 31 8.85 5.09 14.12
C LYS A 31 10.32 5.01 13.70
N GLU A 32 10.82 3.80 13.42
CA GLU A 32 12.21 3.56 13.00
C GLU A 32 12.55 4.35 11.73
N ALA A 33 11.61 4.43 10.81
CA ALA A 33 11.81 5.06 9.51
C ALA A 33 11.32 6.52 9.43
N ILE A 34 11.04 7.13 10.60
CA ILE A 34 10.68 8.54 10.80
C ILE A 34 9.57 8.98 9.82
N ARG A 35 8.45 8.25 9.83
CA ARG A 35 7.29 8.56 8.98
C ARG A 35 5.97 8.33 9.67
N SER A 36 4.90 8.88 9.09
CA SER A 36 3.56 8.61 9.60
C SER A 36 3.17 7.16 9.39
N LYS A 37 2.36 6.63 10.30
CA LYS A 37 1.83 5.27 10.20
C LYS A 37 1.04 5.04 8.90
N LYS A 38 0.30 6.05 8.44
CA LYS A 38 -0.44 6.01 7.17
C LYS A 38 0.50 5.89 5.98
N ALA A 39 1.60 6.64 5.98
CA ALA A 39 2.61 6.55 4.92
C ALA A 39 3.30 5.18 4.89
N GLU A 40 3.67 4.64 6.05
CA GLU A 40 4.24 3.29 6.14
C GLU A 40 3.26 2.21 5.66
N ALA A 41 1.98 2.30 6.03
CA ALA A 41 0.95 1.37 5.57
C ALA A 41 0.75 1.43 4.05
N LYS A 42 0.71 2.65 3.48
CA LYS A 42 0.64 2.85 2.02
C LYS A 42 1.83 2.19 1.32
N LEU A 43 3.05 2.50 1.75
CA LEU A 43 4.28 1.95 1.16
C LEU A 43 4.31 0.42 1.18
N ARG A 44 3.90 -0.19 2.30
CA ARG A 44 3.85 -1.66 2.39
C ARG A 44 2.79 -2.29 1.50
N LEU A 45 1.62 -1.65 1.38
CA LEU A 45 0.56 -2.14 0.50
C LEU A 45 1.01 -2.05 -0.96
N GLU A 46 1.59 -0.92 -1.37
CA GLU A 46 2.14 -0.74 -2.72
C GLU A 46 3.28 -1.72 -3.02
N ASP A 47 4.19 -1.92 -2.07
CA ASP A 47 5.29 -2.90 -2.19
C ASP A 47 4.75 -4.32 -2.35
N HIS A 48 3.73 -4.70 -1.58
CA HIS A 48 3.11 -6.02 -1.69
C HIS A 48 2.44 -6.21 -3.07
N CYS A 49 1.62 -5.27 -3.52
CA CYS A 49 0.97 -5.34 -4.83
C CYS A 49 2.01 -5.41 -5.97
N LYS A 50 3.15 -4.72 -5.83
CA LYS A 50 4.23 -4.75 -6.82
C LYS A 50 5.00 -6.08 -6.82
N ARG A 51 5.27 -6.65 -5.65
CA ARG A 51 6.06 -7.89 -5.52
C ARG A 51 5.24 -9.15 -5.79
N PHE A 52 3.93 -9.10 -5.54
CA PHE A 52 3.05 -10.26 -5.61
C PHE A 52 1.80 -9.94 -6.44
N PRO A 53 1.93 -9.74 -7.77
CA PRO A 53 0.80 -9.38 -8.63
C PRO A 53 -0.28 -10.47 -8.71
N ASP A 54 0.10 -11.74 -8.57
CA ASP A 54 -0.79 -12.90 -8.64
C ASP A 54 -1.05 -13.52 -7.26
N TRP A 55 -0.94 -12.71 -6.19
CA TRP A 55 -1.10 -13.20 -4.83
C TRP A 55 -2.48 -13.83 -4.59
N LYS A 56 -2.48 -14.98 -3.90
CA LYS A 56 -3.67 -15.69 -3.45
C LYS A 56 -3.52 -15.99 -1.95
N PRO A 57 -4.53 -15.68 -1.14
CA PRO A 57 -4.49 -15.85 0.32
C PRO A 57 -4.49 -17.32 0.74
#